data_AF-A0A7X7AIE8-F1
#
_entry.id   AF-A0A7X7AIE8-F1
#
_cell.length_a   1.000
_cell.length_b   1.000
_cell.length_c   1.000
_cell.angle_alpha   90.00
_cell.angle_beta   90.00
_cell.angle_gamma   90.00
#
_symmetry.space_group_name_H-M   'P 1'
#
loop_
_entity.id
_entity.type
_entity.pdbx_description
1 polymer ?
#
loop_
_entity_poly.entity_id
_entity_poly.type
_entity_poly.pdbx_seq_one_letter_code
_entity_poly.pdbx_strand_id
1 'polypeptide(L)'
;MQAYILKVQADTLTAYPISIVSETVDLASMQENNPALVIEKNDDEHTDKIYQGGFVGDRLQLQTVQIQKNNLQAFYEYLESSDGHVFKDNTSAIAYDYNLALQIYANKNDEIVQINPSPLYDNNQSTNEIQDMMMSSFGEKPSVFTQMIDNQELLDLQYDIVEGHWPTAYNEVVLKLDSNNQISDMAMYVLNLKDQKDYYEIKEKIENNEDVSSEDYAHVELEYSELLNTTFKLVLNTDYFKANNDVYNDLRSDKAYMQQLLNEGEDLKIVGIVKPSADSVGDIIDGTIGYTSALINHVSEKIEASPIVVQQKLNPDVDVFNNKDFKAQALSQEEILASLNPSQQAYFLSLGDEERSLFLAQYSSVSKSTLEDNLNILGVINKDKPYSINLYLKDFESRDKVIQAIDDYNQMQIDAGHEELTITFTDLVGMMISSMITIIDLITYALIAFVSISLIVSSIMIGIITYISVLERVKEIGILRSIGASKRDITVVFMAETMTIGLISGLIGVGTTLLLNIPINALINSLSGVTSISHLPFTSGAILVSISVFLTMIAGYFPARMASKKDPVDALRSE
;
A
#
# COMPACT_ATOMS: atom_id res chain seq x y z
N MET A 1 5.38 26.77 9.68
CA MET A 1 6.12 25.57 9.26
C MET A 1 5.69 24.35 10.06
N GLN A 2 5.86 24.32 11.39
CA GLN A 2 5.46 23.14 12.20
C GLN A 2 3.97 22.77 12.09
N ALA A 3 3.06 23.74 12.12
CA ALA A 3 1.62 23.49 11.91
C ALA A 3 1.29 22.98 10.49
N TYR A 4 2.04 23.41 9.47
CA TYR A 4 1.87 22.92 8.10
C TYR A 4 2.35 21.47 7.98
N ILE A 5 3.50 21.14 8.58
CA ILE A 5 4.02 19.77 8.63
C ILE A 5 3.01 18.84 9.32
N LEU A 6 2.47 19.25 10.48
CA LEU A 6 1.47 18.45 11.18
C LEU A 6 0.19 18.27 10.36
N LYS A 7 -0.27 19.33 9.66
CA LYS A 7 -1.43 19.23 8.75
C LYS A 7 -1.17 18.22 7.62
N VAL A 8 -0.02 18.29 6.96
CA VAL A 8 0.35 17.37 5.86
C VAL A 8 0.49 15.94 6.37
N GLN A 9 1.07 15.74 7.56
CA GLN A 9 1.17 14.42 8.18
C GLN A 9 -0.20 13.83 8.48
N ALA A 10 -1.05 14.60 9.15
CA ALA A 10 -2.40 14.18 9.49
C ALA A 10 -3.22 13.86 8.24
N ASP A 11 -3.15 14.70 7.21
CA ASP A 11 -3.86 14.48 5.94
C ASP A 11 -3.36 13.22 5.22
N THR A 12 -2.03 13.03 5.12
CA THR A 12 -1.44 11.83 4.51
C THR A 12 -1.87 10.56 5.24
N LEU A 13 -1.81 10.56 6.58
CA LEU A 13 -2.15 9.40 7.40
C LEU A 13 -3.66 9.16 7.51
N THR A 14 -4.48 10.16 7.18
CA THR A 14 -5.92 10.02 7.06
C THR A 14 -6.31 9.46 5.68
N ALA A 15 -5.61 9.87 4.62
CA ALA A 15 -5.80 9.32 3.28
C ALA A 15 -5.34 7.86 3.18
N TYR A 16 -4.31 7.49 3.93
CA TYR A 16 -3.70 6.15 3.93
C TYR A 16 -3.62 5.59 5.36
N PRO A 17 -4.75 5.12 5.93
CA PRO A 17 -4.76 4.53 7.26
C PRO A 17 -3.96 3.22 7.30
N ILE A 18 -3.58 2.78 8.51
CA ILE A 18 -3.16 1.39 8.70
C ILE A 18 -4.39 0.52 8.57
N SER A 19 -4.38 -0.41 7.60
CA SER A 19 -5.51 -1.28 7.30
C SER A 19 -5.21 -2.70 7.75
N ILE A 20 -6.17 -3.30 8.47
CA ILE A 20 -6.11 -4.68 8.94
C ILE A 20 -7.34 -5.40 8.41
N VAL A 21 -7.14 -6.29 7.44
CA VAL A 21 -8.22 -7.01 6.74
C VAL A 21 -8.26 -8.46 7.20
N SER A 22 -9.43 -9.10 7.18
CA SER A 22 -9.57 -10.48 7.68
C SER A 22 -8.72 -11.49 6.91
N GLU A 23 -8.48 -11.22 5.63
CA GLU A 23 -7.61 -12.02 4.77
C GLU A 23 -6.68 -11.07 4.03
N THR A 24 -5.37 -11.25 4.21
CA THR A 24 -4.34 -10.41 3.57
C THR A 24 -3.33 -11.30 2.86
N VAL A 25 -2.81 -10.83 1.74
CA VAL A 25 -1.70 -11.48 1.07
C VAL A 25 -0.39 -11.02 1.68
N ASP A 26 0.48 -11.99 1.98
CA ASP A 26 1.85 -11.69 2.38
C ASP A 26 2.67 -11.17 1.20
N LEU A 27 2.64 -9.84 1.01
CA LEU A 27 3.36 -9.13 -0.04
C LEU A 27 4.89 -9.31 0.06
N ALA A 28 5.44 -9.53 1.26
CA ALA A 28 6.87 -9.77 1.43
C ALA A 28 7.27 -11.14 0.86
N SER A 29 6.47 -12.17 1.14
CA SER A 29 6.64 -13.49 0.53
C SER A 29 6.46 -13.46 -0.99
N MET A 30 5.60 -12.58 -1.51
CA MET A 30 5.44 -12.39 -2.95
C MET A 30 6.70 -11.79 -3.59
N GLN A 31 7.30 -10.77 -2.97
CA GLN A 31 8.51 -10.11 -3.48
C GLN A 31 9.75 -11.02 -3.42
N GLU A 32 9.92 -11.78 -2.33
CA GLU A 32 11.09 -12.66 -2.13
C GLU A 32 11.07 -13.87 -3.08
N ASN A 33 9.88 -14.42 -3.36
CA ASN A 33 9.74 -15.62 -4.17
C ASN A 33 9.46 -15.35 -5.67
N ASN A 34 9.06 -14.13 -6.05
CA ASN A 34 8.67 -13.82 -7.43
C ASN A 34 9.29 -12.49 -7.96
N PRO A 35 10.62 -12.47 -8.23
CA PRO A 35 11.30 -11.29 -8.76
C PRO A 35 10.83 -10.85 -10.16
N ALA A 36 10.12 -11.71 -10.91
CA ALA A 36 9.56 -11.38 -12.23
C ALA A 36 8.34 -10.43 -12.20
N LEU A 37 7.77 -10.16 -11.01
CA LEU A 37 6.71 -9.17 -10.82
C LEU A 37 7.27 -7.75 -10.61
N VAL A 38 8.58 -7.62 -10.39
CA VAL A 38 9.30 -6.37 -10.61
C VAL A 38 9.37 -6.20 -12.11
N ILE A 39 8.90 -5.06 -12.62
CA ILE A 39 8.84 -4.73 -14.05
C ILE A 39 10.24 -4.88 -14.69
N GLU A 40 10.61 -6.09 -15.10
CA GLU A 40 11.68 -6.32 -16.06
C GLU A 40 11.03 -6.18 -17.44
N LYS A 41 11.15 -4.97 -18.00
CA LYS A 41 11.19 -4.85 -19.46
C LYS A 41 12.38 -5.69 -19.92
N ASN A 42 12.10 -6.90 -20.43
CA ASN A 42 13.05 -7.62 -21.25
C ASN A 42 13.26 -6.80 -22.53
N ASP A 43 14.30 -5.97 -22.54
CA ASP A 43 14.72 -5.14 -23.69
C ASP A 43 15.38 -5.96 -24.83
N ASP A 44 15.46 -7.28 -24.70
CA ASP A 44 16.06 -8.16 -25.72
C ASP A 44 15.01 -8.61 -26.75
N GLU A 45 14.63 -7.71 -27.67
CA GLU A 45 13.98 -8.10 -28.93
C GLU A 45 14.98 -8.89 -29.80
N HIS A 46 15.01 -10.21 -29.60
CA HIS A 46 15.69 -11.13 -30.51
C HIS A 46 14.68 -11.72 -31.51
N THR A 47 14.66 -11.16 -32.71
CA THR A 47 13.70 -11.43 -33.80
C THR A 47 13.83 -12.79 -34.50
N ASP A 48 14.84 -13.61 -34.17
CA ASP A 48 15.15 -14.84 -34.91
C ASP A 48 14.75 -16.15 -34.20
N LYS A 49 14.08 -16.10 -33.04
CA LYS A 49 13.67 -17.32 -32.30
C LYS A 49 12.28 -17.18 -31.69
N ILE A 50 11.57 -18.31 -31.62
CA ILE A 50 10.31 -18.45 -30.88
C ILE A 50 10.66 -18.71 -29.42
N TYR A 51 10.19 -17.85 -28.52
CA TYR A 51 10.28 -18.05 -27.08
C TYR A 51 8.91 -18.46 -26.51
N GLN A 52 8.92 -19.33 -25.50
CA GLN A 52 7.72 -19.67 -24.75
C GLN A 52 7.40 -18.52 -23.80
N GLY A 53 6.23 -17.90 -23.96
CA GLY A 53 5.69 -16.95 -22.98
C GLY A 53 5.33 -17.65 -21.67
N GLY A 54 5.67 -17.02 -20.54
CA GLY A 54 5.59 -17.58 -19.18
C GLY A 54 4.20 -17.82 -18.60
N PHE A 55 3.12 -17.69 -19.38
CA PHE A 55 1.74 -17.66 -18.87
C PHE A 55 1.35 -18.81 -17.93
N VAL A 56 1.83 -20.04 -18.19
CA VAL A 56 1.54 -21.21 -17.34
C VAL A 56 2.36 -21.19 -16.04
N GLY A 57 3.59 -20.68 -16.08
CA GLY A 57 4.43 -20.51 -14.89
C GLY A 57 3.85 -19.45 -13.96
N ASP A 58 3.44 -18.31 -14.52
CA ASP A 58 2.85 -17.18 -13.79
C ASP A 58 1.54 -17.61 -13.09
N ARG A 59 0.68 -18.40 -13.76
CA ARG A 59 -0.55 -18.94 -13.16
C ARG A 59 -0.32 -20.00 -12.09
N LEU A 60 0.69 -20.86 -12.24
CA LEU A 60 1.02 -21.86 -11.21
C LEU A 60 1.67 -21.19 -9.97
N GLN A 61 2.38 -20.08 -10.15
CA GLN A 61 2.96 -19.30 -9.05
C GLN A 61 1.89 -18.61 -8.20
N LEU A 62 0.78 -18.14 -8.79
CA LEU A 62 -0.36 -17.60 -8.06
C LEU A 62 -0.95 -18.57 -7.02
N GLN A 63 -0.83 -19.88 -7.24
CA GLN A 63 -1.29 -20.90 -6.28
C GLN A 63 -0.37 -21.05 -5.05
N THR A 64 0.82 -20.43 -5.07
CA THR A 64 1.78 -20.48 -3.97
C THR A 64 1.71 -19.27 -3.04
N VAL A 65 0.91 -18.26 -3.39
CA VAL A 65 0.73 -17.04 -2.60
C VAL A 65 0.02 -17.39 -1.29
N GLN A 66 0.69 -17.12 -0.16
CA GLN A 66 0.14 -17.40 1.16
C GLN A 66 -0.84 -16.29 1.55
N ILE A 67 -2.12 -16.66 1.66
CA ILE A 67 -3.15 -15.81 2.28
C ILE A 67 -3.04 -16.00 3.79
N GLN A 68 -2.71 -14.92 4.49
CA GLN A 68 -2.73 -14.87 5.94
C GLN A 68 -4.13 -14.49 6.41
N LYS A 69 -4.60 -15.13 7.49
CA LYS A 69 -5.92 -14.87 8.07
C LYS A 69 -5.76 -14.17 9.40
N ASN A 70 -6.38 -13.00 9.53
CA ASN A 70 -6.41 -12.23 10.76
C ASN A 70 -7.67 -12.57 11.56
N ASN A 71 -7.52 -12.88 12.85
CA ASN A 71 -8.66 -13.00 13.74
C ASN A 71 -9.10 -11.60 14.23
N LEU A 72 -9.87 -10.91 13.38
CA LEU A 72 -10.31 -9.55 13.67
C LEU A 72 -11.31 -9.45 14.83
N GLN A 73 -12.03 -10.52 15.17
CA GLN A 73 -12.88 -10.51 16.35
C GLN A 73 -12.05 -10.40 17.63
N ALA A 74 -11.02 -11.24 17.79
CA ALA A 74 -10.14 -11.19 18.96
C ALA A 74 -9.42 -9.84 19.07
N PHE A 75 -8.96 -9.30 17.93
CA PHE A 75 -8.31 -7.99 17.91
C PHE A 75 -9.30 -6.84 18.19
N TYR A 76 -10.53 -6.92 17.67
CA TYR A 76 -11.61 -5.98 18.00
C TYR A 76 -11.89 -5.96 19.51
N GLU A 77 -12.04 -7.13 20.14
CA GLU A 77 -12.23 -7.26 21.59
C GLU A 77 -11.04 -6.65 22.37
N TYR A 78 -9.80 -6.80 21.87
CA TYR A 78 -8.62 -6.17 22.45
C TYR A 78 -8.63 -4.64 22.31
N LEU A 79 -8.99 -4.09 21.15
CA LEU A 79 -9.13 -2.65 20.92
C LEU A 79 -10.17 -2.02 21.87
N GLU A 80 -11.23 -2.76 22.18
CA GLU A 80 -12.28 -2.33 23.11
C GLU A 80 -11.94 -2.56 24.59
N SER A 81 -10.88 -3.30 24.88
CA SER A 81 -10.39 -3.53 26.25
C SER A 81 -9.67 -2.31 26.84
N SER A 82 -9.32 -2.37 28.13
CA SER A 82 -8.49 -1.35 28.79
C SER A 82 -7.09 -1.25 28.19
N ASP A 83 -6.58 -2.36 27.64
CA ASP A 83 -5.22 -2.45 27.12
C ASP A 83 -5.14 -1.85 25.71
N GLY A 84 -6.27 -1.74 25.01
CA GLY A 84 -6.40 -1.11 23.69
C GLY A 84 -6.32 0.43 23.67
N HIS A 85 -6.18 1.10 24.82
CA HIS A 85 -6.17 2.57 24.90
C HIS A 85 -5.08 3.22 24.03
N VAL A 86 -3.93 2.55 23.83
CA VAL A 86 -2.84 3.04 22.99
C VAL A 86 -3.33 3.31 21.56
N PHE A 87 -4.22 2.48 21.02
CA PHE A 87 -4.79 2.71 19.69
C PHE A 87 -5.67 3.95 19.69
N LYS A 88 -6.65 4.02 20.61
CA LYS A 88 -7.59 5.14 20.74
C LYS A 88 -6.88 6.48 20.97
N ASP A 89 -5.78 6.48 21.73
CA ASP A 89 -4.99 7.68 22.03
C ASP A 89 -4.14 8.16 20.85
N ASN A 90 -3.78 7.28 19.91
CA ASN A 90 -2.90 7.57 18.77
C ASN A 90 -3.64 7.62 17.41
N THR A 91 -4.92 7.25 17.38
CA THR A 91 -5.78 7.37 16.19
C THR A 91 -6.71 8.58 16.28
N SER A 92 -6.93 9.26 15.16
CA SER A 92 -7.99 10.27 14.99
C SER A 92 -9.37 9.64 14.80
N ALA A 93 -9.42 8.45 14.20
CA ALA A 93 -10.60 7.63 14.05
C ALA A 93 -10.22 6.16 13.88
N ILE A 94 -11.13 5.26 14.25
CA ILE A 94 -11.07 3.83 13.91
C ILE A 94 -12.36 3.51 13.15
N ALA A 95 -12.22 3.04 11.91
CA ALA A 95 -13.38 2.61 11.11
C ALA A 95 -13.40 1.10 10.98
N TYR A 96 -14.60 0.54 11.08
CA TYR A 96 -14.88 -0.87 10.93
C TYR A 96 -15.70 -1.08 9.66
N ASP A 97 -15.20 -1.92 8.76
CA ASP A 97 -15.97 -2.38 7.60
C ASP A 97 -16.45 -3.82 7.85
N TYR A 98 -17.68 -4.10 7.42
CA TYR A 98 -18.33 -5.41 7.62
C TYR A 98 -18.58 -6.16 6.30
N ASN A 99 -17.99 -5.71 5.19
CA ASN A 99 -18.13 -6.31 3.86
C ASN A 99 -19.60 -6.47 3.41
N LEU A 100 -20.46 -5.55 3.87
CA LEU A 100 -21.86 -5.52 3.46
C LEU A 100 -21.98 -4.92 2.06
N ALA A 101 -22.25 -5.76 1.07
CA ALA A 101 -22.51 -5.31 -0.28
C ALA A 101 -23.89 -4.64 -0.39
N LEU A 102 -23.93 -3.30 -0.32
CA LEU A 102 -25.14 -2.53 -0.56
C LEU A 102 -25.67 -2.77 -1.98
N GLN A 103 -26.91 -3.19 -2.11
CA GLN A 103 -27.53 -3.44 -3.41
C GLN A 103 -28.21 -2.15 -3.89
N ILE A 104 -27.58 -1.49 -4.84
CA ILE A 104 -28.02 -0.17 -5.31
C ILE A 104 -28.26 -0.21 -6.81
N TYR A 105 -29.38 0.39 -7.20
CA TYR A 105 -29.86 0.43 -8.57
C TYR A 105 -30.08 1.87 -9.02
N ALA A 106 -29.71 2.17 -10.26
CA ALA A 106 -30.09 3.42 -10.92
C ALA A 106 -31.28 3.17 -11.85
N ASN A 107 -32.22 4.11 -11.91
CA ASN A 107 -33.29 4.12 -12.89
C ASN A 107 -33.09 5.30 -13.84
N LYS A 108 -32.94 5.01 -15.14
CA LYS A 108 -32.88 6.03 -16.19
C LYS A 108 -33.64 5.51 -17.41
N ASN A 109 -34.62 6.29 -17.89
CA ASN A 109 -35.44 5.95 -19.07
C ASN A 109 -36.20 4.61 -18.97
N ASP A 110 -36.78 4.29 -17.81
CA ASP A 110 -37.45 3.01 -17.52
C ASP A 110 -36.54 1.77 -17.56
N GLU A 111 -35.23 1.97 -17.69
CA GLU A 111 -34.21 0.92 -17.60
C GLU A 111 -33.57 0.98 -16.21
N ILE A 112 -33.73 -0.11 -15.46
CA ILE A 112 -33.17 -0.22 -14.11
C ILE A 112 -31.93 -1.09 -14.18
N VAL A 113 -30.83 -0.55 -13.68
CA VAL A 113 -29.51 -1.16 -13.79
C VAL A 113 -28.88 -1.23 -12.41
N GLN A 114 -28.28 -2.37 -12.08
CA GLN A 114 -27.53 -2.51 -10.84
C GLN A 114 -26.22 -1.74 -10.96
N ILE A 115 -26.00 -0.81 -10.04
CA ILE A 115 -24.80 0.04 -10.03
C ILE A 115 -23.87 -0.31 -8.86
N ASN A 116 -24.39 -0.99 -7.83
CA ASN A 116 -23.59 -1.50 -6.73
C ASN A 116 -24.10 -2.87 -6.24
N PRO A 117 -23.20 -3.87 -6.10
CA PRO A 117 -21.97 -3.98 -6.88
C PRO A 117 -22.26 -3.89 -8.39
N SER A 118 -21.35 -3.29 -9.16
CA SER A 118 -21.56 -3.12 -10.61
C SER A 118 -21.14 -4.35 -11.41
N PRO A 119 -21.98 -4.86 -12.31
CA PRO A 119 -21.59 -5.91 -13.26
C PRO A 119 -20.43 -5.49 -14.18
N LEU A 120 -20.19 -4.19 -14.35
CA LEU A 120 -19.08 -3.69 -15.18
C LEU A 120 -17.70 -4.00 -14.57
N TYR A 121 -17.63 -4.24 -13.26
CA TYR A 121 -16.41 -4.71 -12.60
C TYR A 121 -16.27 -6.24 -12.63
N ASP A 122 -17.35 -6.98 -12.94
CA ASP A 122 -17.36 -8.44 -13.01
C ASP A 122 -16.77 -8.92 -14.34
N ASN A 123 -15.46 -8.70 -14.50
CA ASN A 123 -14.71 -9.22 -15.62
C ASN A 123 -14.42 -10.70 -15.39
N ASN A 124 -15.35 -11.57 -15.77
CA ASN A 124 -15.12 -13.02 -15.91
C ASN A 124 -14.00 -13.37 -16.94
N GLN A 125 -13.26 -12.38 -17.47
CA GLN A 125 -12.16 -12.52 -18.43
C GLN A 125 -10.97 -11.55 -18.21
N SER A 126 -10.85 -10.82 -17.08
CA SER A 126 -9.72 -9.88 -16.92
C SER A 126 -8.39 -10.59 -16.66
N THR A 127 -7.42 -10.15 -17.43
CA THR A 127 -6.03 -10.60 -17.58
C THR A 127 -5.12 -10.40 -16.37
N ASN A 128 -5.60 -9.94 -15.21
CA ASN A 128 -4.76 -9.62 -14.03
C ASN A 128 -5.37 -10.13 -12.71
N GLU A 129 -5.50 -11.45 -12.53
CA GLU A 129 -5.87 -12.08 -11.23
C GLU A 129 -5.00 -11.56 -10.05
N ILE A 130 -3.76 -11.16 -10.34
CA ILE A 130 -2.82 -10.55 -9.38
C ILE A 130 -3.31 -9.19 -8.87
N GLN A 131 -3.89 -8.37 -9.75
CA GLN A 131 -4.37 -7.03 -9.41
C GLN A 131 -5.58 -7.14 -8.48
N ASP A 132 -6.53 -8.01 -8.78
CA ASP A 132 -7.71 -8.24 -7.94
C ASP A 132 -7.31 -8.79 -6.57
N MET A 133 -6.32 -9.68 -6.54
CA MET A 133 -5.77 -10.24 -5.30
C MET A 133 -4.98 -9.20 -4.47
N MET A 134 -4.29 -8.26 -5.12
CA MET A 134 -3.69 -7.12 -4.42
C MET A 134 -4.76 -6.18 -3.87
N MET A 135 -5.75 -5.79 -4.67
CA MET A 135 -6.84 -4.91 -4.23
C MET A 135 -7.61 -5.48 -3.04
N SER A 136 -7.92 -6.79 -3.07
CA SER A 136 -8.59 -7.45 -1.96
C SER A 136 -7.76 -7.47 -0.67
N SER A 137 -6.43 -7.49 -0.77
CA SER A 137 -5.51 -7.41 0.38
C SER A 137 -5.46 -6.02 1.02
N PHE A 138 -5.91 -4.98 0.31
CA PHE A 138 -6.17 -3.66 0.88
C PHE A 138 -7.59 -3.53 1.46
N GLY A 139 -8.41 -4.61 1.37
CA GLY A 139 -9.78 -4.61 1.85
C GLY A 139 -10.75 -3.92 0.90
N GLU A 140 -10.29 -3.54 -0.29
CA GLU A 140 -11.08 -2.81 -1.27
C GLU A 140 -11.57 -3.76 -2.36
N LYS A 141 -12.89 -3.96 -2.40
CA LYS A 141 -13.56 -4.41 -3.62
C LYS A 141 -13.84 -3.18 -4.49
N PRO A 142 -13.71 -3.27 -5.82
CA PRO A 142 -14.11 -2.16 -6.69
C PRO A 142 -15.59 -1.86 -6.46
N SER A 143 -15.85 -0.74 -5.79
CA SER A 143 -17.17 -0.29 -5.37
C SER A 143 -17.25 1.20 -5.62
N VAL A 144 -18.34 1.63 -6.27
CA VAL A 144 -18.60 3.06 -6.41
C VAL A 144 -19.28 3.65 -5.18
N PHE A 145 -19.71 2.83 -4.21
CA PHE A 145 -20.23 3.31 -2.93
C PHE A 145 -19.25 3.00 -1.81
N THR A 146 -18.78 4.03 -1.13
CA THR A 146 -17.81 3.93 -0.04
C THR A 146 -18.35 4.56 1.24
N GLN A 147 -18.17 3.87 2.37
CA GLN A 147 -18.50 4.49 3.66
C GLN A 147 -17.47 5.58 3.95
N MET A 148 -17.95 6.75 4.35
CA MET A 148 -17.10 7.85 4.77
C MET A 148 -16.64 7.67 6.22
N ILE A 149 -15.49 8.28 6.54
CA ILE A 149 -14.96 8.32 7.90
C ILE A 149 -15.99 9.02 8.80
N ASP A 150 -16.33 8.40 9.92
CA ASP A 150 -17.25 8.96 10.92
C ASP A 150 -16.53 9.98 11.81
N ASN A 151 -15.92 10.98 11.18
CA ASN A 151 -15.21 12.08 11.83
C ASN A 151 -15.23 13.31 10.92
N GLN A 152 -16.05 14.30 11.29
CA GLN A 152 -16.25 15.52 10.50
C GLN A 152 -14.96 16.34 10.35
N GLU A 153 -14.10 16.39 11.37
CA GLU A 153 -12.85 17.16 11.29
C GLU A 153 -11.89 16.57 10.24
N LEU A 154 -11.88 15.25 10.11
CA LEU A 154 -11.10 14.56 9.08
C LEU A 154 -11.71 14.73 7.69
N LEU A 155 -13.03 14.68 7.57
CA LEU A 155 -13.71 14.95 6.30
C LEU A 155 -13.45 16.37 5.80
N ASP A 156 -13.55 17.37 6.69
CA ASP A 156 -13.29 18.77 6.37
C ASP A 156 -11.79 19.04 6.11
N LEU A 157 -10.90 18.19 6.64
CA LEU A 157 -9.46 18.25 6.31
C LEU A 157 -9.21 17.76 4.88
N GLN A 158 -9.87 16.67 4.50
CA GLN A 158 -9.64 15.98 3.22
C GLN A 158 -10.43 16.56 2.05
N TYR A 159 -11.62 17.11 2.29
CA TYR A 159 -12.55 17.50 1.23
C TYR A 159 -13.15 18.89 1.43
N ASP A 160 -13.27 19.61 0.32
CA ASP A 160 -14.07 20.84 0.19
C ASP A 160 -15.44 20.52 -0.40
N ILE A 161 -16.50 21.10 0.15
CA ILE A 161 -17.84 21.06 -0.45
C ILE A 161 -17.88 22.00 -1.65
N VAL A 162 -18.18 21.45 -2.82
CA VAL A 162 -18.38 22.19 -4.07
C VAL A 162 -19.80 22.76 -4.14
N GLU A 163 -20.79 21.93 -3.83
CA GLU A 163 -22.21 22.29 -3.84
C GLU A 163 -22.98 21.40 -2.85
N GLY A 164 -24.08 21.90 -2.27
CA GLY A 164 -24.92 21.14 -1.35
C GLY A 164 -24.37 21.05 0.08
N HIS A 165 -24.49 19.89 0.72
CA HIS A 165 -24.03 19.66 2.10
C HIS A 165 -23.63 18.20 2.36
N TRP A 166 -22.95 17.95 3.48
CA TRP A 166 -22.68 16.59 3.96
C TRP A 166 -23.98 15.84 4.32
N PRO A 167 -24.05 14.51 4.17
CA PRO A 167 -25.23 13.73 4.52
C PRO A 167 -25.51 13.78 6.02
N THR A 168 -26.78 13.95 6.38
CA THR A 168 -27.26 13.97 7.77
C THR A 168 -28.26 12.87 8.07
N ALA A 169 -28.86 12.27 7.03
CA ALA A 169 -29.76 11.13 7.13
C ALA A 169 -29.18 9.88 6.44
N TYR A 170 -29.72 8.71 6.79
CA TYR A 170 -29.27 7.42 6.26
C TYR A 170 -29.44 7.29 4.73
N ASN A 171 -30.38 8.04 4.15
CA ASN A 171 -30.71 7.98 2.73
C ASN A 171 -30.12 9.16 1.93
N GLU A 172 -29.20 9.89 2.54
CA GLU A 172 -28.45 10.96 1.90
C GLU A 172 -27.03 10.48 1.59
N VAL A 173 -26.53 10.86 0.42
CA VAL A 173 -25.17 10.51 -0.04
C VAL A 173 -24.50 11.71 -0.69
N VAL A 174 -23.18 11.67 -0.84
CA VAL A 174 -22.40 12.70 -1.53
C VAL A 174 -21.62 12.12 -2.70
N LEU A 175 -21.44 12.91 -3.75
CA LEU A 175 -20.60 12.55 -4.89
C LEU A 175 -19.20 13.15 -4.70
N LYS A 176 -18.16 12.34 -4.87
CA LYS A 176 -16.76 12.78 -4.81
C LYS A 176 -16.25 13.05 -6.23
N LEU A 177 -15.68 14.23 -6.43
CA LEU A 177 -14.95 14.63 -7.63
C LEU A 177 -13.44 14.52 -7.39
N ASP A 178 -12.65 14.54 -8.45
CA ASP A 178 -11.20 14.76 -8.33
C ASP A 178 -10.85 16.24 -8.10
N SER A 179 -9.55 16.52 -7.94
CA SER A 179 -9.02 17.88 -7.76
C SER A 179 -9.31 18.84 -8.94
N ASN A 180 -9.63 18.30 -10.12
CA ASN A 180 -9.98 19.04 -11.35
C ASN A 180 -11.50 19.18 -11.57
N ASN A 181 -12.32 18.77 -10.59
CA ASN A 181 -13.79 18.68 -10.68
C ASN A 181 -14.28 17.68 -11.74
N GLN A 182 -13.59 16.54 -11.89
CA GLN A 182 -13.90 15.48 -12.84
C GLN A 182 -14.39 14.22 -12.12
N ILE A 183 -15.10 13.38 -12.86
CA ILE A 183 -15.53 12.03 -12.48
C ILE A 183 -14.89 11.09 -13.49
N SER A 184 -14.35 9.94 -13.05
CA SER A 184 -13.75 8.98 -13.98
C SER A 184 -14.79 8.45 -14.98
N ASP A 185 -14.39 8.18 -16.21
CA ASP A 185 -15.28 7.62 -17.22
C ASP A 185 -15.95 6.32 -16.75
N MET A 186 -15.19 5.46 -16.05
CA MET A 186 -15.72 4.25 -15.47
C MET A 186 -16.84 4.54 -14.45
N ALA A 187 -16.62 5.49 -13.54
CA ALA A 187 -17.66 5.89 -12.58
C ALA A 187 -18.89 6.47 -13.28
N MET A 188 -18.72 7.21 -14.38
CA MET A 188 -19.84 7.73 -15.17
C MET A 188 -20.71 6.61 -15.75
N TYR A 189 -20.11 5.53 -16.25
CA TYR A 189 -20.85 4.34 -16.72
C TYR A 189 -21.47 3.56 -15.56
N VAL A 190 -20.70 3.34 -14.49
CA VAL A 190 -21.16 2.56 -13.34
C VAL A 190 -22.34 3.24 -12.64
N LEU A 191 -22.28 4.55 -12.41
CA LEU A 191 -23.38 5.33 -11.81
C LEU A 191 -24.55 5.56 -12.77
N ASN A 192 -24.48 5.02 -14.00
CA ASN A 192 -25.47 5.19 -15.06
C ASN A 192 -25.69 6.67 -15.45
N LEU A 193 -24.66 7.50 -15.27
CA LEU A 193 -24.61 8.88 -15.77
C LEU A 193 -24.41 8.89 -17.29
N LYS A 194 -23.60 7.95 -17.80
CA LYS A 194 -23.52 7.54 -19.21
C LYS A 194 -24.19 6.18 -19.42
N ASP A 195 -24.68 5.89 -20.63
CA ASP A 195 -25.31 4.61 -20.95
C ASP A 195 -24.25 3.49 -20.89
N GLN A 196 -24.55 2.41 -20.17
CA GLN A 196 -23.63 1.27 -20.07
C GLN A 196 -23.45 0.53 -21.40
N LYS A 197 -24.39 0.68 -22.35
CA LYS A 197 -24.26 0.09 -23.69
C LYS A 197 -23.04 0.62 -24.43
N ASP A 198 -22.77 1.92 -24.32
CA ASP A 198 -21.61 2.56 -24.94
C ASP A 198 -20.29 1.92 -24.47
N TYR A 199 -20.20 1.58 -23.17
CA TYR A 199 -19.04 0.88 -22.62
C TYR A 199 -18.85 -0.50 -23.26
N TYR A 200 -19.93 -1.29 -23.42
CA TYR A 200 -19.85 -2.61 -24.04
C TYR A 200 -19.52 -2.53 -25.53
N GLU A 201 -20.03 -1.53 -26.26
CA GLU A 201 -19.68 -1.30 -27.66
C GLU A 201 -18.19 -0.95 -27.82
N ILE A 202 -17.66 -0.08 -26.96
CA ILE A 202 -16.22 0.23 -26.94
C ILE A 202 -15.40 -1.02 -26.62
N LYS A 203 -15.83 -1.82 -25.63
CA LYS A 203 -15.17 -3.08 -25.27
C LYS A 203 -15.16 -4.08 -26.44
N GLU A 204 -16.27 -4.25 -27.13
CA GLU A 204 -16.38 -5.15 -28.30
C GLU A 204 -15.44 -4.71 -29.43
N LYS A 205 -15.34 -3.41 -29.71
CA LYS A 205 -14.36 -2.87 -30.68
C LYS A 205 -12.93 -3.25 -30.30
N ILE A 206 -12.56 -3.08 -29.02
CA ILE A 206 -11.22 -3.44 -28.51
C ILE A 206 -10.97 -4.94 -28.68
N GLU A 207 -11.92 -5.79 -28.31
CA GLU A 207 -11.82 -7.25 -28.43
C GLU A 207 -11.68 -7.69 -29.91
N ASN A 208 -12.32 -6.96 -30.82
CA ASN A 208 -12.21 -7.19 -32.26
C ASN A 208 -10.95 -6.57 -32.90
N ASN A 209 -10.04 -5.98 -32.12
CA ASN A 209 -8.86 -5.22 -32.58
C ASN A 209 -9.21 -4.07 -33.54
N GLU A 210 -10.36 -3.45 -33.35
CA GLU A 210 -10.76 -2.23 -34.06
C GLU A 210 -10.13 -1.00 -33.38
N ASP A 211 -9.82 0.04 -34.16
CA ASP A 211 -9.30 1.29 -33.61
C ASP A 211 -10.41 2.01 -32.82
N VAL A 212 -10.14 2.27 -31.53
CA VAL A 212 -10.98 3.13 -30.69
C VAL A 212 -10.38 4.53 -30.67
N SER A 213 -11.18 5.52 -31.04
CA SER A 213 -10.79 6.93 -31.13
C SER A 213 -11.26 7.73 -29.91
N SER A 214 -10.71 8.94 -29.71
CA SER A 214 -11.20 9.86 -28.68
C SER A 214 -12.66 10.29 -28.89
N GLU A 215 -13.19 10.16 -30.10
CA GLU A 215 -14.59 10.49 -30.44
C GLU A 215 -15.57 9.44 -29.92
N ASP A 216 -15.11 8.21 -29.66
CA ASP A 216 -15.89 7.15 -29.02
C ASP A 216 -16.09 7.44 -27.52
N TYR A 217 -15.26 8.30 -26.92
CA TYR A 217 -15.39 8.79 -25.55
C TYR A 217 -16.10 10.15 -25.55
N ALA A 218 -17.41 10.15 -25.73
CA ALA A 218 -18.18 11.39 -25.67
C ALA A 218 -17.97 12.08 -24.30
N HIS A 219 -17.45 13.31 -24.35
CA HIS A 219 -17.40 14.19 -23.18
C HIS A 219 -18.82 14.66 -22.85
N VAL A 220 -19.25 14.37 -21.62
CA VAL A 220 -20.54 14.81 -21.10
C VAL A 220 -20.26 15.86 -20.05
N GLU A 221 -20.68 17.10 -20.31
CA GLU A 221 -20.72 18.15 -19.29
C GLU A 221 -22.04 18.00 -18.52
N LEU A 222 -21.94 17.79 -17.20
CA LEU A 222 -23.09 17.70 -16.30
C LEU A 222 -23.12 18.92 -15.39
N GLU A 223 -24.30 19.48 -15.21
CA GLU A 223 -24.52 20.57 -14.26
C GLU A 223 -24.62 20.02 -12.84
N TYR A 224 -24.08 20.74 -11.84
CA TYR A 224 -24.17 20.31 -10.43
C TYR A 224 -25.61 20.11 -9.95
N SER A 225 -26.53 20.92 -10.47
CA SER A 225 -27.96 20.77 -10.17
C SER A 225 -28.59 19.48 -10.69
N GLU A 226 -28.06 18.91 -11.79
CA GLU A 226 -28.52 17.62 -12.32
C GLU A 226 -28.03 16.47 -11.44
N LEU A 227 -26.77 16.55 -11.00
CA LEU A 227 -26.16 15.58 -10.08
C LEU A 227 -26.88 15.55 -8.72
N LEU A 228 -27.23 16.71 -8.15
CA LEU A 228 -27.99 16.79 -6.89
C LEU A 228 -29.45 16.29 -7.00
N ASN A 229 -29.96 16.13 -8.23
CA ASN A 229 -31.28 15.55 -8.47
C ASN A 229 -31.20 14.05 -8.76
N THR A 230 -30.00 13.47 -8.85
CA THR A 230 -29.83 12.03 -9.01
C THR A 230 -30.29 11.29 -7.75
N THR A 231 -31.09 10.25 -7.98
CA THR A 231 -31.58 9.34 -6.95
C THR A 231 -31.28 7.90 -7.34
N PHE A 232 -31.02 7.07 -6.35
CA PHE A 232 -30.75 5.65 -6.50
C PHE A 232 -31.74 4.85 -5.65
N LYS A 233 -31.99 3.60 -6.04
CA LYS A 233 -32.84 2.67 -5.30
C LYS A 233 -31.99 1.72 -4.48
N LEU A 234 -32.24 1.70 -3.18
CA LEU A 234 -31.70 0.73 -2.24
C LEU A 234 -32.62 -0.49 -2.15
N VAL A 235 -32.04 -1.68 -2.30
CA VAL A 235 -32.71 -2.96 -2.11
C VAL A 235 -31.99 -3.73 -1.01
N LEU A 236 -32.73 -4.36 -0.09
CA LEU A 236 -32.10 -5.20 0.92
C LEU A 236 -31.80 -6.57 0.33
N ASN A 237 -30.68 -7.19 0.72
CA ASN A 237 -30.32 -8.54 0.30
C ASN A 237 -31.44 -9.56 0.57
N THR A 238 -32.18 -9.37 1.66
CA THR A 238 -33.28 -10.24 2.09
C THR A 238 -34.51 -10.12 1.19
N ASP A 239 -34.71 -8.98 0.53
CA ASP A 239 -35.94 -8.71 -0.25
C ASP A 239 -35.96 -9.44 -1.59
N TYR A 240 -34.82 -9.98 -2.03
CA TYR A 240 -34.77 -10.89 -3.18
C TYR A 240 -35.47 -12.22 -2.93
N PHE A 241 -35.70 -12.58 -1.67
CA PHE A 241 -36.16 -13.90 -1.30
C PHE A 241 -37.61 -13.89 -0.83
N LYS A 242 -38.39 -14.84 -1.35
CA LYS A 242 -39.79 -15.02 -0.94
C LYS A 242 -40.06 -16.45 -0.48
N ALA A 243 -40.73 -16.55 0.66
CA ALA A 243 -41.12 -17.83 1.25
C ALA A 243 -42.15 -18.57 0.38
N ASN A 244 -41.92 -19.86 0.18
CA ASN A 244 -42.84 -20.82 -0.43
C ASN A 244 -42.67 -22.17 0.29
N ASN A 245 -43.67 -22.58 1.07
CA ASN A 245 -43.65 -23.82 1.86
C ASN A 245 -42.38 -23.98 2.71
N ASP A 246 -42.10 -22.98 3.56
CA ASP A 246 -40.94 -22.91 4.48
C ASP A 246 -39.55 -22.85 3.82
N VAL A 247 -39.49 -22.78 2.48
CA VAL A 247 -38.27 -22.56 1.68
C VAL A 247 -38.30 -21.17 1.07
N TYR A 248 -37.18 -20.45 1.11
CA TYR A 248 -37.04 -19.16 0.47
C TYR A 248 -36.45 -19.30 -0.93
N ASN A 249 -37.19 -18.82 -1.94
CA ASN A 249 -36.73 -18.80 -3.32
C ASN A 249 -36.21 -17.43 -3.70
N ASP A 250 -35.09 -17.42 -4.41
CA ASP A 250 -34.52 -16.23 -5.03
C ASP A 250 -35.35 -15.81 -6.25
N LEU A 251 -35.82 -14.57 -6.24
CA LEU A 251 -36.65 -13.97 -7.29
C LEU A 251 -35.91 -12.94 -8.14
N ARG A 252 -34.56 -12.85 -8.06
CA ARG A 252 -33.77 -11.92 -8.89
C ARG A 252 -33.96 -12.12 -10.40
N SER A 253 -34.28 -13.34 -10.83
CA SER A 253 -34.57 -13.65 -12.23
C SER A 253 -36.00 -13.29 -12.67
N ASP A 254 -36.91 -13.00 -11.73
CA ASP A 254 -38.27 -12.58 -12.03
C ASP A 254 -38.31 -11.06 -12.27
N LYS A 255 -38.40 -10.67 -13.54
CA LYS A 255 -38.41 -9.25 -13.95
C LYS A 255 -39.58 -8.46 -13.36
N ALA A 256 -40.75 -9.07 -13.22
CA ALA A 256 -41.93 -8.37 -12.72
C ALA A 256 -41.81 -8.12 -11.22
N TYR A 257 -41.33 -9.13 -10.48
CA TYR A 257 -41.02 -8.98 -9.06
C TYR A 257 -39.94 -7.94 -8.82
N MET A 258 -38.84 -8.01 -9.56
CA MET A 258 -37.75 -7.04 -9.43
C MET A 258 -38.21 -5.62 -9.72
N GLN A 259 -38.99 -5.39 -10.78
CA GLN A 259 -39.53 -4.06 -11.07
C GLN A 259 -40.43 -3.52 -9.95
N GLN A 260 -41.27 -4.38 -9.36
CA GLN A 260 -42.08 -3.99 -8.20
C GLN A 260 -41.19 -3.65 -7.00
N LEU A 261 -40.24 -4.52 -6.67
CA LEU A 261 -39.32 -4.34 -5.55
C LEU A 261 -38.54 -3.03 -5.67
N LEU A 262 -38.07 -2.69 -6.86
CA LEU A 262 -37.33 -1.46 -7.13
C LEU A 262 -38.20 -0.20 -7.03
N ASN A 263 -39.48 -0.28 -7.40
CA ASN A 263 -40.41 0.83 -7.24
C ASN A 263 -40.76 1.09 -5.76
N GLU A 264 -40.82 0.04 -4.95
CA GLU A 264 -41.08 0.12 -3.50
C GLU A 264 -39.81 0.40 -2.67
N GLY A 265 -38.63 0.20 -3.26
CA GLY A 265 -37.33 0.42 -2.64
C GLY A 265 -37.08 1.87 -2.24
N GLU A 266 -36.27 2.03 -1.19
CA GLU A 266 -35.94 3.33 -0.61
C GLU A 266 -35.04 4.16 -1.53
N ASP A 267 -35.28 5.47 -1.58
CA ASP A 267 -34.49 6.39 -2.38
C ASP A 267 -33.26 6.88 -1.61
N LEU A 268 -32.08 6.64 -2.17
CA LEU A 268 -30.83 7.32 -1.80
C LEU A 268 -30.67 8.55 -2.69
N LYS A 269 -30.42 9.72 -2.11
CA LYS A 269 -30.30 10.98 -2.86
C LYS A 269 -28.93 11.62 -2.69
N ILE A 270 -28.35 12.09 -3.79
CA ILE A 270 -27.15 12.93 -3.74
C ILE A 270 -27.54 14.31 -3.18
N VAL A 271 -27.00 14.68 -2.01
CA VAL A 271 -27.28 15.96 -1.33
C VAL A 271 -26.09 16.91 -1.32
N GLY A 272 -24.91 16.43 -1.70
CA GLY A 272 -23.72 17.25 -1.82
C GLY A 272 -22.72 16.69 -2.82
N ILE A 273 -21.86 17.58 -3.29
CA ILE A 273 -20.75 17.29 -4.17
C ILE A 273 -19.50 17.80 -3.47
N VAL A 274 -18.51 16.93 -3.32
CA VAL A 274 -17.27 17.23 -2.61
C VAL A 274 -16.07 16.95 -3.50
N LYS A 275 -14.95 17.61 -3.23
CA LYS A 275 -13.69 17.37 -3.93
C LYS A 275 -12.52 17.41 -2.96
N PRO A 276 -11.39 16.76 -3.25
CA PRO A 276 -10.19 16.86 -2.44
C PRO A 276 -9.81 18.33 -2.20
N SER A 277 -9.48 18.63 -0.93
CA SER A 277 -8.96 19.94 -0.54
C SER A 277 -7.67 20.23 -1.30
N ALA A 278 -7.40 21.49 -1.65
CA ALA A 278 -6.21 21.87 -2.44
C ALA A 278 -4.86 21.48 -1.79
N ASP A 279 -4.85 21.31 -0.47
CA ASP A 279 -3.67 20.88 0.32
C ASP A 279 -3.63 19.36 0.55
N SER A 280 -4.60 18.60 0.02
CA SER A 280 -4.70 17.16 0.28
C SER A 280 -3.68 16.36 -0.53
N VAL A 281 -3.11 15.33 0.09
CA VAL A 281 -2.08 14.45 -0.47
C VAL A 281 -2.71 13.21 -1.13
N GLY A 282 -3.96 12.91 -0.81
CA GLY A 282 -4.73 11.78 -1.32
C GLY A 282 -5.39 12.04 -2.68
N ASP A 283 -4.61 12.42 -3.69
CA ASP A 283 -5.13 12.66 -5.04
C ASP A 283 -5.03 11.37 -5.88
N ILE A 284 -5.99 10.47 -5.70
CA ILE A 284 -6.24 9.36 -6.62
C ILE A 284 -7.72 9.43 -6.97
N ILE A 285 -8.00 9.66 -8.26
CA ILE A 285 -9.35 9.79 -8.81
C ILE A 285 -10.22 8.65 -8.30
N ASP A 286 -11.35 8.97 -7.69
CA ASP A 286 -12.45 8.01 -7.65
C ASP A 286 -13.81 8.71 -7.60
N GLY A 287 -14.56 8.61 -8.70
CA GLY A 287 -15.91 9.14 -8.91
C GLY A 287 -16.96 8.39 -8.08
N THR A 288 -16.71 8.25 -6.78
CA THR A 288 -17.46 7.40 -5.87
C THR A 288 -18.49 8.22 -5.12
N ILE A 289 -19.51 7.52 -4.66
CA ILE A 289 -20.55 8.00 -3.78
C ILE A 289 -20.14 7.68 -2.33
N GLY A 290 -20.02 8.72 -1.51
CA GLY A 290 -19.82 8.62 -0.08
C GLY A 290 -21.14 8.50 0.68
N TYR A 291 -21.26 7.53 1.58
CA TYR A 291 -22.38 7.38 2.52
C TYR A 291 -21.89 7.36 3.97
N THR A 292 -22.78 7.61 4.93
CA THR A 292 -22.45 7.61 6.36
C THR A 292 -22.76 6.25 7.03
N SER A 293 -22.21 6.02 8.22
CA SER A 293 -22.49 4.83 9.04
C SER A 293 -24.00 4.65 9.32
N ALA A 294 -24.81 5.71 9.23
CA ALA A 294 -26.26 5.67 9.37
C ALA A 294 -26.93 4.76 8.33
N LEU A 295 -26.44 4.72 7.09
CA LEU A 295 -26.99 3.84 6.04
C LEU A 295 -26.78 2.36 6.38
N ILE A 296 -25.56 1.99 6.81
CA ILE A 296 -25.24 0.61 7.18
C ILE A 296 -26.03 0.17 8.41
N ASN A 297 -26.17 1.04 9.42
CA ASN A 297 -27.00 0.74 10.59
C ASN A 297 -28.46 0.52 10.18
N HIS A 298 -29.03 1.37 9.33
CA HIS A 298 -30.41 1.23 8.84
C HIS A 298 -30.62 -0.07 8.05
N VAL A 299 -29.72 -0.37 7.11
CA VAL A 299 -29.78 -1.61 6.30
C VAL A 299 -29.64 -2.83 7.19
N SER A 300 -28.66 -2.84 8.10
CA SER A 300 -28.42 -3.94 9.04
C SER A 300 -29.63 -4.20 9.93
N GLU A 301 -30.24 -3.16 10.51
CA GLU A 301 -31.43 -3.29 11.36
C GLU A 301 -32.61 -3.91 10.60
N LYS A 302 -32.83 -3.51 9.34
CA LYS A 302 -33.91 -4.06 8.52
C LYS A 302 -33.65 -5.51 8.11
N ILE A 303 -32.42 -5.84 7.73
CA ILE A 303 -32.01 -7.21 7.38
C ILE A 303 -32.21 -8.13 8.59
N GLU A 304 -31.74 -7.71 9.77
CA GLU A 304 -31.88 -8.45 11.02
C GLU A 304 -33.34 -8.71 11.40
N ALA A 305 -34.23 -7.74 11.14
CA ALA A 305 -35.66 -7.86 11.38
C ALA A 305 -36.40 -8.70 10.30
N SER A 306 -35.73 -9.08 9.21
CA SER A 306 -36.38 -9.76 8.09
C SER A 306 -36.83 -11.18 8.47
N PRO A 307 -37.97 -11.67 7.94
CA PRO A 307 -38.46 -13.01 8.26
C PRO A 307 -37.46 -14.14 7.94
N ILE A 308 -36.73 -14.01 6.84
CA ILE A 308 -35.75 -15.02 6.40
C ILE A 308 -34.56 -15.12 7.36
N VAL A 309 -34.03 -13.99 7.83
CA VAL A 309 -32.93 -13.97 8.80
C VAL A 309 -33.39 -14.50 10.15
N VAL A 310 -34.56 -14.07 10.61
CA VAL A 310 -35.14 -14.59 11.86
C VAL A 310 -35.33 -16.10 11.79
N GLN A 311 -35.85 -16.64 10.68
CA GLN A 311 -36.01 -18.08 10.49
C GLN A 311 -34.67 -18.82 10.46
N GLN A 312 -33.66 -18.27 9.79
CA GLN A 312 -32.33 -18.88 9.69
C GLN A 312 -31.62 -18.91 11.06
N LYS A 313 -31.74 -17.85 11.87
CA LYS A 313 -31.17 -17.79 13.22
C LYS A 313 -31.90 -18.70 14.22
N LEU A 314 -33.21 -18.88 14.08
CA LEU A 314 -34.00 -19.78 14.92
C LEU A 314 -33.70 -21.27 14.63
N ASN A 315 -33.30 -21.60 13.39
CA ASN A 315 -32.97 -22.96 12.97
C ASN A 315 -31.51 -23.02 12.45
N PRO A 316 -30.50 -22.93 13.33
CA PRO A 316 -29.10 -22.79 12.93
C PRO A 316 -28.53 -24.02 12.19
N ASP A 317 -29.17 -25.18 12.34
CA ASP A 317 -28.76 -26.42 11.68
C ASP A 317 -29.44 -26.63 10.32
N VAL A 318 -30.43 -25.80 9.94
CA VAL A 318 -31.24 -25.99 8.72
C VAL A 318 -31.07 -24.82 7.77
N ASP A 319 -30.81 -25.12 6.51
CA ASP A 319 -30.66 -24.15 5.44
C ASP A 319 -32.04 -23.62 4.98
N VAL A 320 -32.30 -22.32 5.11
CA VAL A 320 -33.59 -21.70 4.73
C VAL A 320 -33.85 -21.71 3.21
N PHE A 321 -32.84 -21.91 2.37
CA PHE A 321 -32.99 -21.91 0.91
C PHE A 321 -33.40 -23.26 0.34
N ASN A 322 -33.24 -24.35 1.10
CA ASN A 322 -33.60 -25.69 0.64
C ASN A 322 -34.25 -26.59 1.71
N ASN A 323 -34.36 -26.10 2.95
CA ASN A 323 -34.92 -26.79 4.11
C ASN A 323 -34.23 -28.13 4.43
N LYS A 324 -32.91 -28.22 4.18
CA LYS A 324 -32.06 -29.37 4.52
C LYS A 324 -31.12 -29.03 5.67
N ASP A 325 -30.75 -30.05 6.44
CA ASP A 325 -29.77 -29.93 7.53
C ASP A 325 -28.35 -29.71 6.95
N PHE A 326 -27.66 -28.66 7.41
CA PHE A 326 -26.28 -28.34 7.00
C PHE A 326 -25.29 -29.49 7.25
N LYS A 327 -25.49 -30.27 8.33
CA LYS A 327 -24.67 -31.44 8.67
C LYS A 327 -24.94 -32.61 7.73
N ALA A 328 -26.15 -32.70 7.16
CA ALA A 328 -26.58 -33.76 6.25
C ALA A 328 -26.24 -33.49 4.78
N GLN A 329 -25.71 -32.31 4.43
CA GLN A 329 -25.26 -31.97 3.07
C GLN A 329 -23.97 -32.72 2.69
N ALA A 330 -24.04 -34.02 2.40
CA ALA A 330 -23.06 -34.62 1.48
C ALA A 330 -23.58 -34.35 0.06
N LEU A 331 -22.92 -33.48 -0.70
CA LEU A 331 -23.27 -33.29 -2.10
C LEU A 331 -23.17 -34.63 -2.84
N SER A 332 -24.16 -34.93 -3.69
CA SER A 332 -24.08 -36.08 -4.58
C SER A 332 -22.96 -35.90 -5.62
N GLN A 333 -22.48 -37.00 -6.19
CA GLN A 333 -21.44 -36.96 -7.23
C GLN A 333 -21.87 -36.11 -8.44
N GLU A 334 -23.15 -36.11 -8.78
CA GLU A 334 -23.71 -35.31 -9.89
C GLU A 334 -23.73 -33.81 -9.57
N GLU A 335 -24.09 -33.43 -8.33
CA GLU A 335 -24.08 -32.04 -7.86
C GLU A 335 -22.65 -31.49 -7.80
N ILE A 336 -21.69 -32.31 -7.33
CA ILE A 336 -20.27 -31.93 -7.36
C ILE A 336 -19.81 -31.73 -8.80
N LEU A 337 -20.10 -32.66 -9.71
CA LEU A 337 -19.72 -32.51 -11.12
C LEU A 337 -20.28 -31.23 -11.75
N ALA A 338 -21.55 -30.91 -11.47
CA ALA A 338 -22.21 -29.74 -11.99
C ALA A 338 -21.62 -28.43 -11.46
N SER A 339 -21.02 -28.44 -10.27
CA SER A 339 -20.32 -27.29 -9.68
C SER A 339 -18.90 -27.07 -10.19
N LEU A 340 -18.29 -28.08 -10.84
CA LEU A 340 -16.94 -27.98 -11.39
C LEU A 340 -16.94 -27.23 -12.73
N ASN A 341 -15.92 -26.40 -12.95
CA ASN A 341 -15.71 -25.79 -14.28
C ASN A 341 -15.27 -26.86 -15.31
N PRO A 342 -15.33 -26.58 -16.64
CA PRO A 342 -15.06 -27.59 -17.67
C PRO A 342 -13.68 -28.25 -17.56
N SER A 343 -12.67 -27.51 -17.10
CA SER A 343 -11.31 -28.01 -16.88
C SER A 343 -11.23 -28.95 -15.67
N GLN A 344 -11.91 -28.61 -14.58
CA GLN A 344 -12.02 -29.43 -13.37
C GLN A 344 -12.87 -30.68 -13.61
N GLN A 345 -13.93 -30.60 -14.42
CA GLN A 345 -14.70 -31.76 -14.85
C GLN A 345 -13.85 -32.74 -15.67
N ALA A 346 -13.08 -32.23 -16.64
CA ALA A 346 -12.18 -33.06 -17.44
C ALA A 346 -11.10 -33.72 -16.56
N TYR A 347 -10.55 -32.98 -15.58
CA TYR A 347 -9.63 -33.52 -14.60
C TYR A 347 -10.28 -34.61 -13.74
N PHE A 348 -11.45 -34.36 -13.17
CA PHE A 348 -12.21 -35.35 -12.40
C PHE A 348 -12.50 -36.63 -13.19
N LEU A 349 -12.87 -36.48 -14.47
CA LEU A 349 -13.12 -37.61 -15.37
C LEU A 349 -11.85 -38.39 -15.73
N SER A 350 -10.67 -37.77 -15.63
CA SER A 350 -9.36 -38.39 -15.89
C SER A 350 -8.78 -39.17 -14.71
N LEU A 351 -9.29 -38.95 -13.49
CA LEU A 351 -8.83 -39.61 -12.26
C LEU A 351 -9.30 -41.08 -12.18
N GLY A 352 -8.53 -41.92 -11.49
CA GLY A 352 -8.93 -43.29 -11.14
C GLY A 352 -9.99 -43.34 -10.04
N ASP A 353 -10.66 -44.49 -9.83
CA ASP A 353 -11.80 -44.61 -8.89
C ASP A 353 -11.45 -44.20 -7.43
N GLU A 354 -10.25 -44.53 -6.96
CA GLU A 354 -9.76 -44.19 -5.61
C GLU A 354 -9.50 -42.66 -5.47
N GLU A 355 -8.88 -42.07 -6.49
CA GLU A 355 -8.59 -40.63 -6.57
C GLU A 355 -9.86 -39.81 -6.72
N ARG A 356 -10.86 -40.30 -7.47
CA ARG A 356 -12.20 -39.69 -7.56
C ARG A 356 -12.90 -39.73 -6.22
N SER A 357 -12.78 -40.83 -5.46
CA SER A 357 -13.39 -40.91 -4.14
C SER A 357 -12.76 -39.94 -3.14
N LEU A 358 -11.44 -39.75 -3.19
CA LEU A 358 -10.73 -38.74 -2.40
C LEU A 358 -11.08 -37.32 -2.85
N PHE A 359 -11.16 -37.09 -4.16
CA PHE A 359 -11.59 -35.82 -4.75
C PHE A 359 -13.00 -35.45 -4.28
N LEU A 360 -13.96 -36.38 -4.33
CA LEU A 360 -15.32 -36.14 -3.85
C LEU A 360 -15.38 -35.93 -2.33
N ALA A 361 -14.57 -36.66 -1.56
CA ALA A 361 -14.49 -36.46 -0.10
C ALA A 361 -13.94 -35.07 0.26
N GLN A 362 -12.93 -34.60 -0.48
CA GLN A 362 -12.38 -33.25 -0.33
C GLN A 362 -13.37 -32.19 -0.81
N TYR A 363 -14.01 -32.39 -1.97
CA TYR A 363 -14.94 -31.41 -2.54
C TYR A 363 -16.25 -31.29 -1.75
N SER A 364 -16.79 -32.41 -1.25
CA SER A 364 -17.96 -32.43 -0.35
C SER A 364 -17.68 -31.82 1.03
N SER A 365 -16.41 -31.68 1.41
CA SER A 365 -16.03 -30.95 2.63
C SER A 365 -15.91 -29.43 2.42
N VAL A 366 -15.75 -28.99 1.17
CA VAL A 366 -15.54 -27.57 0.78
C VAL A 366 -16.82 -26.89 0.29
N SER A 367 -17.84 -27.65 -0.09
CA SER A 367 -19.06 -27.15 -0.77
C SER A 367 -20.33 -27.18 0.09
N LYS A 368 -20.20 -27.30 1.41
CA LYS A 368 -21.34 -27.19 2.33
C LYS A 368 -21.62 -25.70 2.56
N SER A 369 -22.80 -25.23 2.14
CA SER A 369 -23.28 -23.93 2.64
C SER A 369 -23.34 -24.04 4.16
N THR A 370 -22.87 -23.03 4.88
CA THR A 370 -22.95 -22.97 6.33
C THR A 370 -23.98 -21.93 6.78
N LEU A 371 -24.32 -21.93 8.07
CA LEU A 371 -25.11 -20.87 8.66
C LEU A 371 -24.48 -19.49 8.37
N GLU A 372 -23.17 -19.37 8.53
CA GLU A 372 -22.45 -18.11 8.28
C GLU A 372 -22.54 -17.70 6.80
N ASP A 373 -22.41 -18.66 5.86
CA ASP A 373 -22.56 -18.38 4.43
C ASP A 373 -23.97 -17.87 4.10
N ASN A 374 -25.00 -18.50 4.67
CA ASN A 374 -26.38 -18.04 4.51
C ASN A 374 -26.59 -16.64 5.09
N LEU A 375 -26.07 -16.36 6.30
CA LEU A 375 -26.14 -15.03 6.91
C LEU A 375 -25.42 -13.96 6.08
N ASN A 376 -24.26 -14.30 5.50
CA ASN A 376 -23.52 -13.43 4.59
C ASN A 376 -24.30 -13.14 3.29
N ILE A 377 -24.93 -14.16 2.68
CA ILE A 377 -25.80 -13.98 1.49
C ILE A 377 -26.93 -13.00 1.81
N LEU A 378 -27.54 -13.15 2.99
CA LEU A 378 -28.62 -12.29 3.47
C LEU A 378 -28.15 -10.89 3.92
N GLY A 379 -26.85 -10.62 3.91
CA GLY A 379 -26.27 -9.32 4.29
C GLY A 379 -26.29 -9.06 5.80
N VAL A 380 -26.32 -10.11 6.62
CA VAL A 380 -26.23 -9.97 8.08
C VAL A 380 -24.80 -9.65 8.46
N ILE A 381 -24.60 -8.54 9.17
CA ILE A 381 -23.30 -8.14 9.69
C ILE A 381 -23.16 -8.53 11.16
N ASN A 382 -21.95 -8.93 11.57
CA ASN A 382 -21.62 -9.14 12.97
C ASN A 382 -20.75 -7.96 13.46
N LYS A 383 -21.30 -7.12 14.35
CA LYS A 383 -20.63 -5.91 14.84
C LYS A 383 -19.32 -6.20 15.59
N ASP A 384 -19.21 -7.37 16.21
CA ASP A 384 -18.04 -7.79 16.99
C ASP A 384 -16.98 -8.48 16.11
N LYS A 385 -17.29 -8.75 14.83
CA LYS A 385 -16.41 -9.43 13.88
C LYS A 385 -16.34 -8.64 12.57
N PRO A 386 -15.62 -7.50 12.56
CA PRO A 386 -15.43 -6.72 11.34
C PRO A 386 -14.64 -7.51 10.29
N TYR A 387 -14.86 -7.18 9.02
CA TYR A 387 -14.07 -7.66 7.89
C TYR A 387 -12.77 -6.88 7.73
N SER A 388 -12.77 -5.59 8.01
CA SER A 388 -11.54 -4.80 8.12
C SER A 388 -11.62 -3.73 9.21
N ILE A 389 -10.45 -3.37 9.71
CA ILE A 389 -10.24 -2.34 10.73
C ILE A 389 -9.24 -1.34 10.15
N ASN A 390 -9.68 -0.09 9.98
CA ASN A 390 -8.85 1.00 9.47
C ASN A 390 -8.51 1.98 10.59
N LEU A 391 -7.22 2.15 10.86
CA LEU A 391 -6.68 3.00 11.90
C LEU A 391 -6.17 4.31 11.28
N TYR A 392 -6.93 5.40 11.43
CA TYR A 392 -6.56 6.72 10.92
C TYR A 392 -5.68 7.41 11.95
N LEU A 393 -4.40 7.62 11.62
CA LEU A 393 -3.38 8.03 12.60
C LEU A 393 -3.29 9.57 12.71
N LYS A 394 -2.94 10.07 13.90
CA LYS A 394 -2.83 11.52 14.15
C LYS A 394 -1.61 12.15 13.47
N ASP A 395 -0.46 11.49 13.58
CA ASP A 395 0.84 11.95 13.09
C ASP A 395 1.84 10.77 13.00
N PHE A 396 3.05 11.02 12.52
CA PHE A 396 4.06 9.97 12.38
C PHE A 396 4.55 9.39 13.72
N GLU A 397 4.53 10.17 14.80
CA GLU A 397 4.89 9.63 16.13
C GLU A 397 3.82 8.63 16.61
N SER A 398 2.56 8.96 16.36
CA SER A 398 1.41 8.11 16.64
C SER A 398 1.43 6.84 15.78
N ARG A 399 1.86 6.95 14.51
CA ARG A 399 2.09 5.79 13.63
C ARG A 399 3.06 4.80 14.25
N ASP A 400 4.23 5.27 14.67
CA ASP A 400 5.27 4.40 15.24
C ASP A 400 4.79 3.71 16.53
N LYS A 401 4.03 4.43 17.37
CA LYS A 401 3.40 3.87 18.58
C LYS A 401 2.34 2.82 18.27
N VAL A 402 1.50 3.03 17.25
CA VAL A 402 0.48 2.06 16.84
C VAL A 402 1.13 0.80 16.27
N ILE A 403 2.15 0.94 15.43
CA ILE A 403 2.91 -0.22 14.91
C ILE A 403 3.50 -1.01 16.08
N GLN A 404 4.17 -0.33 17.01
CA GLN A 404 4.72 -0.98 18.20
C GLN A 404 3.62 -1.67 19.03
N ALA A 405 2.43 -1.07 19.16
CA ALA A 405 1.33 -1.67 19.89
C ALA A 405 0.77 -2.94 19.21
N ILE A 406 0.78 -3.00 17.87
CA ILE A 406 0.45 -4.23 17.13
C ILE A 406 1.52 -5.30 17.35
N ASP A 407 2.80 -4.93 17.30
CA ASP A 407 3.90 -5.85 17.58
C ASP A 407 3.85 -6.39 19.01
N ASP A 408 3.57 -5.54 19.99
CA ASP A 408 3.40 -5.91 21.40
C ASP A 408 2.20 -6.86 21.58
N TYR A 409 1.06 -6.60 20.91
CA TYR A 409 -0.09 -7.50 20.88
C TYR A 409 0.29 -8.87 20.27
N ASN A 410 0.97 -8.87 19.12
CA ASN A 410 1.41 -10.10 18.45
C ASN A 410 2.36 -10.90 19.34
N GLN A 411 3.35 -10.25 19.97
CA GLN A 411 4.27 -10.90 20.88
C GLN A 411 3.55 -11.47 22.11
N MET A 412 2.57 -10.76 22.66
CA MET A 412 1.74 -11.26 23.76
C MET A 412 0.98 -12.53 23.35
N GLN A 413 0.40 -12.58 22.15
CA GLN A 413 -0.30 -13.78 21.66
C GLN A 413 0.67 -14.94 21.42
N ILE A 414 1.85 -14.68 20.85
CA ILE A 414 2.91 -15.68 20.64
C ILE A 414 3.38 -16.25 21.99
N ASP A 415 3.63 -15.40 22.98
CA ASP A 415 4.06 -15.81 24.32
C ASP A 415 2.99 -16.65 25.04
N ALA A 416 1.71 -16.43 24.73
CA ALA A 416 0.58 -17.21 25.20
C ALA A 416 0.35 -18.52 24.40
N GLY A 417 1.08 -18.74 23.31
CA GLY A 417 0.94 -19.90 22.43
C GLY A 417 -0.20 -19.80 21.41
N HIS A 418 -0.69 -18.58 21.15
CA HIS A 418 -1.81 -18.26 20.26
C HIS A 418 -1.32 -17.59 18.96
N GLU A 419 -0.47 -18.27 18.19
CA GLU A 419 0.04 -17.73 16.91
C GLU A 419 -1.10 -17.41 15.93
N GLU A 420 -2.21 -18.13 16.00
CA GLU A 420 -3.43 -17.92 15.21
C GLU A 420 -4.17 -16.60 15.51
N LEU A 421 -3.83 -15.92 16.61
CA LEU A 421 -4.42 -14.64 17.00
C LEU A 421 -3.54 -13.45 16.63
N THR A 422 -2.36 -13.69 16.04
CA THR A 422 -1.50 -12.63 15.53
C THR A 422 -2.15 -11.89 14.36
N ILE A 423 -1.75 -10.63 14.18
CA ILE A 423 -2.33 -9.70 13.24
C ILE A 423 -1.25 -9.18 12.29
N THR A 424 -1.55 -9.31 11.00
CA THR A 424 -0.81 -8.71 9.91
C THR A 424 -1.58 -7.51 9.38
N PHE A 425 -0.89 -6.41 9.14
CA PHE A 425 -1.48 -5.15 8.72
C PHE A 425 -0.77 -4.59 7.49
N THR A 426 -1.46 -3.69 6.80
CA THR A 426 -0.96 -2.98 5.64
C THR A 426 -0.74 -1.51 5.99
N ASP A 427 0.48 -1.01 5.75
CA ASP A 427 0.87 0.37 5.97
C ASP A 427 1.53 0.96 4.73
N LEU A 428 0.71 1.55 3.86
CA LEU A 428 1.13 2.15 2.59
C LEU A 428 2.19 3.24 2.80
N VAL A 429 2.00 4.10 3.80
CA VAL A 429 2.93 5.20 4.07
C VAL A 429 4.26 4.67 4.56
N GLY A 430 4.24 3.65 5.42
CA GLY A 430 5.43 2.93 5.86
C GLY A 430 6.19 2.27 4.72
N MET A 431 5.50 1.62 3.79
CA MET A 431 6.10 1.02 2.60
C MET A 431 6.73 2.08 1.68
N MET A 432 6.07 3.22 1.49
CA MET A 432 6.62 4.34 0.72
C MET A 432 7.88 4.91 1.38
N ILE A 433 7.86 5.17 2.69
CA ILE A 433 9.01 5.67 3.46
C ILE A 433 10.18 4.68 3.39
N SER A 434 9.91 3.39 3.60
CA SER A 434 10.93 2.33 3.56
C SER A 434 11.57 2.22 2.17
N SER A 435 10.78 2.36 1.11
CA SER A 435 11.28 2.39 -0.27
C SER A 435 12.19 3.61 -0.52
N MET A 436 11.80 4.79 -0.01
CA MET A 436 12.64 6.00 -0.11
C MET A 436 13.95 5.85 0.67
N ILE A 437 13.91 5.31 1.89
CA ILE A 437 15.11 5.05 2.70
C ILE A 437 16.06 4.10 1.96
N THR A 438 15.52 3.02 1.38
CA THR A 438 16.31 2.05 0.61
C THR A 438 17.04 2.71 -0.58
N ILE A 439 16.36 3.60 -1.31
CA ILE A 439 16.96 4.34 -2.43
C ILE A 439 18.05 5.31 -1.91
N ILE A 440 17.79 6.02 -0.81
CA ILE A 440 18.75 6.93 -0.18
C ILE A 440 19.99 6.17 0.28
N ASP A 441 19.82 4.99 0.89
CA ASP A 441 20.92 4.15 1.34
C ASP A 441 21.75 3.63 0.17
N LEU A 442 21.11 3.22 -0.93
CA LEU A 442 21.80 2.81 -2.15
C LEU A 442 22.70 3.94 -2.70
N ILE A 443 22.14 5.15 -2.82
CA ILE A 443 22.89 6.34 -3.28
C ILE A 443 24.02 6.67 -2.28
N THR A 444 23.73 6.59 -0.98
CA THR A 444 24.69 6.86 0.09
C THR A 444 25.87 5.89 0.03
N TYR A 445 25.62 4.58 -0.14
CA TYR A 445 26.68 3.59 -0.29
C TYR A 445 27.50 3.79 -1.56
N ALA A 446 26.86 4.16 -2.68
CA ALA A 446 27.57 4.48 -3.92
C ALA A 446 28.50 5.70 -3.73
N LEU A 447 28.01 6.77 -3.09
CA LEU A 447 28.82 7.95 -2.78
C LEU A 447 29.96 7.63 -1.80
N ILE A 448 29.70 6.82 -0.76
CA ILE A 448 30.73 6.36 0.17
C ILE A 448 31.80 5.56 -0.57
N ALA A 449 31.44 4.72 -1.54
CA ALA A 449 32.41 3.99 -2.36
C ALA A 449 33.29 4.94 -3.19
N PHE A 450 32.71 5.95 -3.85
CA PHE A 450 33.46 6.96 -4.59
C PHE A 450 34.40 7.79 -3.71
N VAL A 451 33.92 8.21 -2.54
CA VAL A 451 34.72 8.93 -1.54
C VAL A 451 35.87 8.05 -1.06
N SER A 452 35.61 6.79 -0.77
CA SER A 452 36.64 5.84 -0.30
C SER A 452 37.75 5.65 -1.33
N ILE A 453 37.41 5.48 -2.62
CA ILE A 453 38.40 5.40 -3.70
C ILE A 453 39.21 6.70 -3.80
N SER A 454 38.54 7.84 -3.73
CA SER A 454 39.16 9.16 -3.81
C SER A 454 40.10 9.43 -2.62
N LEU A 455 39.75 8.95 -1.42
CA LEU A 455 40.61 9.03 -0.23
C LEU A 455 41.87 8.17 -0.40
N ILE A 456 41.77 6.97 -0.95
CA ILE A 456 42.93 6.11 -1.23
C ILE A 456 43.86 6.79 -2.25
N VAL A 457 43.31 7.26 -3.38
CA VAL A 457 44.08 7.96 -4.42
C VAL A 457 44.77 9.20 -3.85
N SER A 458 44.06 9.98 -3.03
CA SER A 458 44.60 11.17 -2.37
C SER A 458 45.71 10.82 -1.37
N SER A 459 45.54 9.75 -0.57
CA SER A 459 46.56 9.28 0.37
C SER A 459 47.83 8.82 -0.34
N ILE A 460 47.72 8.12 -1.47
CA ILE A 460 48.88 7.74 -2.29
C ILE A 460 49.58 8.99 -2.84
N MET A 461 48.81 9.96 -3.34
CA MET A 461 49.36 11.22 -3.87
C MET A 461 50.13 12.00 -2.80
N ILE A 462 49.59 12.11 -1.59
CA ILE A 462 50.27 12.75 -0.45
C ILE A 462 51.58 12.02 -0.13
N GLY A 463 51.57 10.69 -0.14
CA GLY A 463 52.77 9.87 0.07
C GLY A 463 53.85 10.12 -0.99
N ILE A 464 53.47 10.22 -2.28
CA ILE A 464 54.39 10.51 -3.38
C ILE A 464 54.98 11.91 -3.27
N ILE A 465 54.15 12.92 -2.99
CA ILE A 465 54.63 14.31 -2.83
C ILE A 465 55.59 14.41 -1.65
N THR A 466 55.25 13.79 -0.52
CA THR A 466 56.13 13.75 0.67
C THR A 466 57.43 13.02 0.38
N TYR A 467 57.39 11.93 -0.41
CA TYR A 467 58.57 11.21 -0.86
C TYR A 467 59.50 12.09 -1.70
N ILE A 468 58.97 12.82 -2.68
CA ILE A 468 59.75 13.74 -3.52
C ILE A 468 60.37 14.85 -2.65
N SER A 469 59.59 15.45 -1.75
CA SER A 469 60.08 16.49 -0.84
C SER A 469 61.24 16.01 0.05
N VAL A 470 61.17 14.78 0.54
CA VAL A 470 62.27 14.15 1.30
C VAL A 470 63.51 13.98 0.44
N LEU A 471 63.37 13.59 -0.83
CA LEU A 471 64.50 13.40 -1.74
C LEU A 471 65.20 14.72 -2.08
N GLU A 472 64.44 15.80 -2.25
CA GLU A 472 65.01 17.14 -2.49
C GLU A 472 65.79 17.66 -1.27
N ARG A 473 65.38 17.28 -0.05
CA ARG A 473 66.00 17.70 1.22
C ARG A 473 67.04 16.70 1.76
N VAL A 474 67.55 15.76 0.97
CA VAL A 474 68.51 14.73 1.44
C VAL A 474 69.77 15.33 2.06
N LYS A 475 70.30 16.42 1.49
CA LYS A 475 71.50 17.10 2.01
C LYS A 475 71.27 17.68 3.41
N GLU A 476 70.10 18.28 3.64
CA GLU A 476 69.71 18.82 4.94
C GLU A 476 69.60 17.72 6.01
N ILE A 477 69.01 16.58 5.64
CA ILE A 477 68.94 15.39 6.51
C ILE A 477 70.36 14.89 6.85
N GLY A 478 71.26 14.85 5.86
CA GLY A 478 72.66 14.45 6.05
C GLY A 478 73.41 15.34 7.05
N ILE A 479 73.19 16.66 6.98
CA ILE A 479 73.76 17.64 7.93
C ILE A 479 73.21 17.39 9.34
N LEU A 480 71.88 17.28 9.50
CA LEU A 480 71.23 17.05 10.79
C LEU A 480 71.70 15.76 11.45
N ARG A 481 71.81 14.67 10.66
CA ARG A 481 72.29 13.38 11.15
C ARG A 481 73.79 13.40 11.49
N SER A 482 74.60 14.22 10.82
CA SER A 482 76.04 14.36 11.11
C SER A 482 76.30 15.16 12.39
N ILE A 483 75.39 16.06 12.76
CA ILE A 483 75.45 16.84 14.01
C ILE A 483 74.85 16.06 15.20
N GLY A 484 74.25 14.89 14.96
CA GLY A 484 73.83 13.94 16.01
C GLY A 484 72.33 13.66 16.09
N ALA A 485 71.51 14.14 15.14
CA ALA A 485 70.08 13.82 15.13
C ALA A 485 69.85 12.31 14.94
N SER A 486 69.01 11.72 15.79
CA SER A 486 68.67 10.31 15.71
C SER A 486 67.72 10.04 14.52
N LYS A 487 67.62 8.78 14.09
CA LYS A 487 66.66 8.39 13.04
C LYS A 487 65.22 8.74 13.43
N ARG A 488 64.90 8.66 14.72
CA ARG A 488 63.59 8.99 15.26
C ARG A 488 63.30 10.49 15.16
N ASP A 489 64.30 11.34 15.43
CA ASP A 489 64.15 12.80 15.34
C ASP A 489 63.83 13.22 13.91
N ILE A 490 64.51 12.63 12.92
CA ILE A 490 64.22 12.87 11.50
C ILE A 490 62.79 12.43 11.15
N THR A 491 62.35 11.24 11.58
CA THR A 491 60.98 10.78 11.32
C THR A 491 59.92 11.65 12.00
N VAL A 492 60.16 12.13 13.22
CA VAL A 492 59.24 13.02 13.95
C VAL A 492 59.09 14.36 13.26
N VAL A 493 60.17 14.95 12.73
CA VAL A 493 60.10 16.22 11.99
C VAL A 493 59.20 16.10 10.76
N PHE A 494 59.42 15.08 9.93
CA PHE A 494 58.56 14.85 8.75
C PHE A 494 57.12 14.46 9.12
N MET A 495 56.92 13.74 10.23
CA MET A 495 55.58 13.46 10.76
C MET A 495 54.85 14.70 11.25
N ALA A 496 55.54 15.61 11.91
CA ALA A 496 54.99 16.90 12.32
C ALA A 496 54.61 17.77 11.10
N GLU A 497 55.42 17.75 10.04
CA GLU A 497 55.11 18.44 8.78
C GLU A 497 53.80 17.89 8.17
N THR A 498 53.68 16.56 8.06
CA THR A 498 52.48 15.93 7.49
C THR A 498 51.24 16.10 8.38
N MET A 499 51.40 16.08 9.71
CA MET A 499 50.32 16.33 10.66
C MET A 499 49.78 17.77 10.55
N THR A 500 50.69 18.74 10.41
CA THR A 500 50.32 20.16 10.25
C THR A 500 49.56 20.37 8.93
N ILE A 501 50.03 19.75 7.85
CA ILE A 501 49.34 19.77 6.55
C ILE A 501 47.93 19.17 6.69
N GLY A 502 47.80 18.00 7.33
CA GLY A 502 46.51 17.34 7.52
C GLY A 502 45.50 18.11 8.38
N LEU A 503 46.00 18.82 9.40
CA LEU A 503 45.17 19.66 10.26
C LEU A 503 44.68 20.90 9.52
N ILE A 504 45.58 21.60 8.81
CA ILE A 504 45.22 22.80 8.04
C ILE A 504 44.27 22.42 6.90
N SER A 505 44.54 21.35 6.17
CA SER A 505 43.67 20.90 5.07
C SER A 505 42.29 20.47 5.58
N GLY A 506 42.22 19.75 6.71
CA GLY A 506 40.96 19.35 7.34
C GLY A 506 40.12 20.57 7.76
N LEU A 507 40.74 21.57 8.38
CA LEU A 507 40.06 22.81 8.76
C LEU A 507 39.57 23.60 7.54
N ILE A 508 40.38 23.70 6.48
CA ILE A 508 39.98 24.36 5.23
C ILE A 508 38.83 23.59 4.58
N GLY A 509 38.87 22.26 4.59
CA GLY A 509 37.79 21.41 4.05
C GLY A 509 36.47 21.67 4.76
N VAL A 510 36.45 21.55 6.10
CA VAL A 510 35.25 21.84 6.91
C VAL A 510 34.78 23.28 6.71
N GLY A 511 35.70 24.24 6.72
CA GLY A 511 35.37 25.66 6.47
C GLY A 511 34.73 25.88 5.10
N THR A 512 35.25 25.22 4.06
CA THR A 512 34.69 25.28 2.70
C THR A 512 33.30 24.66 2.65
N THR A 513 33.08 23.51 3.28
CA THR A 513 31.75 22.88 3.39
C THR A 513 30.75 23.80 4.08
N LEU A 514 31.13 24.44 5.18
CA LEU A 514 30.28 25.41 5.89
C LEU A 514 29.93 26.61 5.01
N LEU A 515 30.88 27.10 4.21
CA LEU A 515 30.62 28.19 3.25
C LEU A 515 29.70 27.76 2.11
N LEU A 516 29.87 26.55 1.57
CA LEU A 516 29.03 26.00 0.50
C LEU A 516 27.60 25.69 0.97
N ASN A 517 27.39 25.39 2.25
CA ASN A 517 26.04 25.20 2.79
C ASN A 517 25.14 26.44 2.61
N ILE A 518 25.71 27.65 2.53
CA ILE A 518 24.93 28.89 2.37
C ILE A 518 24.21 28.93 1.00
N PRO A 519 24.91 28.89 -0.15
CA PRO A 519 24.25 28.88 -1.46
C PRO A 519 23.41 27.61 -1.68
N ILE A 520 23.83 26.46 -1.13
CA ILE A 520 23.06 25.21 -1.24
C ILE A 520 21.72 25.33 -0.53
N ASN A 521 21.68 25.80 0.73
CA ASN A 521 20.42 25.99 1.45
C ASN A 521 19.54 27.07 0.80
N ALA A 522 20.14 28.12 0.20
CA ALA A 522 19.40 29.13 -0.54
C ALA A 522 18.71 28.55 -1.78
N LEU A 523 19.42 27.69 -2.53
CA LEU A 523 18.88 27.00 -3.70
C LEU A 523 17.76 26.04 -3.30
N ILE A 524 17.97 25.20 -2.27
CA ILE A 524 16.97 24.26 -1.75
C ILE A 524 15.70 25.00 -1.34
N ASN A 525 15.84 26.11 -0.60
CA ASN A 525 14.69 26.92 -0.17
C ASN A 525 13.89 27.44 -1.38
N SER A 526 14.55 27.87 -2.45
CA SER A 526 13.85 28.35 -3.65
C SER A 526 13.06 27.28 -4.42
N LEU A 527 13.48 26.02 -4.31
CA LEU A 527 12.86 24.90 -5.03
C LEU A 527 11.81 24.15 -4.20
N SER A 528 11.97 24.12 -2.87
CA SER A 528 11.16 23.27 -1.98
C SER A 528 10.41 24.01 -0.87
N GLY A 529 10.68 25.31 -0.65
CA GLY A 529 10.06 26.09 0.42
C GLY A 529 10.47 25.69 1.85
N VAL A 530 11.36 24.70 2.02
CA VAL A 530 11.86 24.23 3.30
C VAL A 530 13.21 24.89 3.62
N THR A 531 13.38 25.33 4.87
CA THR A 531 14.60 26.03 5.31
C THR A 531 15.52 25.13 6.13
N SER A 532 16.84 25.32 5.98
CA SER A 532 17.90 24.69 6.80
C SER A 532 17.96 23.15 6.82
N ILE A 533 17.83 22.49 5.67
CA ILE A 533 18.00 21.03 5.59
C ILE A 533 19.49 20.64 5.70
N SER A 534 20.39 21.32 4.98
CA SER A 534 21.81 20.99 4.98
C SER A 534 22.55 21.69 6.13
N HIS A 535 22.85 20.94 7.19
CA HIS A 535 23.69 21.39 8.29
C HIS A 535 24.81 20.38 8.54
N LEU A 536 26.00 20.86 8.91
CA LEU A 536 27.11 20.02 9.32
C LEU A 536 27.17 20.02 10.86
N PRO A 537 26.80 18.91 11.53
CA PRO A 537 26.93 18.82 12.98
C PRO A 537 28.38 19.02 13.40
N PHE A 538 28.61 19.73 14.51
CA PHE A 538 29.95 19.99 15.03
C PHE A 538 30.75 18.70 15.24
N THR A 539 30.09 17.65 15.76
CA THR A 539 30.67 16.33 15.99
C THR A 539 31.21 15.72 14.70
N SER A 540 30.43 15.75 13.62
CA SER A 540 30.85 15.24 12.31
C SER A 540 32.02 16.02 11.73
N GLY A 541 32.02 17.35 11.89
CA GLY A 541 33.14 18.20 11.49
C GLY A 541 34.46 17.83 12.21
N ALA A 542 34.41 17.62 13.53
CA ALA A 542 35.56 17.21 14.32
C ALA A 542 36.10 15.83 13.90
N ILE A 543 35.20 14.88 13.59
CA ILE A 543 35.56 13.55 13.08
C ILE A 543 36.28 13.67 11.72
N LEU A 544 35.78 14.50 10.80
CA LEU A 544 36.40 14.69 9.47
C LEU A 544 37.82 15.27 9.57
N VAL A 545 38.05 16.27 10.44
CA VAL A 545 39.39 16.81 10.67
C VAL A 545 40.32 15.72 11.24
N SER A 546 39.82 14.91 12.17
CA SER A 546 40.58 13.81 12.76
C SER A 546 40.97 12.76 11.71
N ILE A 547 40.05 12.41 10.80
CA ILE A 547 40.30 11.50 9.67
C ILE A 547 41.36 12.10 8.73
N SER A 548 41.29 13.40 8.42
CA SER A 548 42.28 14.09 7.57
C SER A 548 43.69 14.00 8.14
N VAL A 549 43.85 14.31 9.43
CA VAL A 549 45.14 14.21 10.13
C VAL A 549 45.64 12.76 10.15
N PHE A 550 44.75 11.80 10.41
CA PHE A 550 45.11 10.38 10.46
C PHE A 550 45.61 9.87 9.09
N LEU A 551 44.88 10.15 8.00
CA LEU A 551 45.25 9.71 6.66
C LEU A 551 46.56 10.34 6.18
N THR A 552 46.76 11.63 6.42
CA THR A 552 48.00 12.33 6.04
C THR A 552 49.22 11.82 6.80
N MET A 553 49.07 11.51 8.09
CA MET A 553 50.13 10.88 8.88
C MET A 553 50.46 9.47 8.37
N ILE A 554 49.47 8.65 8.05
CA ILE A 554 49.69 7.31 7.47
C ILE A 554 50.44 7.41 6.14
N ALA A 555 49.98 8.31 5.25
CA ALA A 555 50.60 8.53 3.94
C ALA A 555 52.06 8.98 4.05
N GLY A 556 52.35 9.89 4.98
CA GLY A 556 53.69 10.42 5.20
C GLY A 556 54.65 9.48 5.94
N TYR A 557 54.12 8.48 6.65
CA TYR A 557 54.93 7.63 7.54
C TYR A 557 56.00 6.86 6.77
N PHE A 558 55.64 6.30 5.61
CA PHE A 558 56.57 5.54 4.77
C PHE A 558 57.76 6.39 4.27
N PRO A 559 57.56 7.55 3.61
CA PRO A 559 58.68 8.40 3.19
C PRO A 559 59.48 8.95 4.37
N ALA A 560 58.85 9.33 5.48
CA ALA A 560 59.55 9.80 6.69
C ALA A 560 60.46 8.71 7.29
N ARG A 561 60.02 7.45 7.28
CA ARG A 561 60.83 6.32 7.73
C ARG A 561 61.99 6.06 6.77
N MET A 562 61.77 6.18 5.46
CA MET A 562 62.84 6.03 4.47
C MET A 562 63.90 7.14 4.61
N ALA A 563 63.48 8.39 4.80
CA ALA A 563 64.34 9.55 5.05
C ALA A 563 65.34 9.28 6.18
N SER A 564 64.83 8.77 7.30
CA SER A 564 65.63 8.48 8.50
C SER A 564 66.72 7.42 8.30
N LYS A 565 66.59 6.58 7.26
CA LYS A 565 67.52 5.48 6.96
C LYS A 565 68.64 5.87 5.99
N LYS A 566 68.59 7.04 5.35
CA LYS A 566 69.62 7.52 4.41
C LYS A 566 70.96 7.73 5.12
N ASP A 567 72.05 7.18 4.59
CA ASP A 567 73.38 7.30 5.20
C ASP A 567 73.90 8.75 5.14
N PRO A 568 74.39 9.34 6.25
CA PRO A 568 74.90 10.72 6.25
C PRO A 568 76.08 10.93 5.30
N VAL A 569 76.92 9.91 5.09
CA VAL A 569 78.08 9.99 4.21
C VAL A 569 77.61 10.06 2.75
N ASP A 570 76.65 9.22 2.37
CA ASP A 570 76.09 9.23 1.01
C ASP A 570 75.28 10.51 0.74
N ALA A 571 74.54 11.00 1.74
CA ALA A 571 73.73 12.22 1.63
C ALA A 571 74.55 13.51 1.48
N LEU A 572 75.81 13.52 1.96
CA LEU A 572 76.73 14.66 1.82
C LEU A 572 77.65 14.55 0.59
N ARG A 573 77.73 13.36 -0.02
CA ARG A 573 78.57 13.08 -1.20
C ARG A 573 77.83 13.23 -2.52
N SER A 574 76.51 13.25 -2.53
CA SER A 574 75.72 13.59 -3.72
C SER A 574 75.95 15.06 -4.10
N GLU A 575 76.45 15.31 -5.32
CA GLU A 575 76.57 16.66 -5.91
C GLU A 575 75.24 17.40 -5.95
#